data_AF-A0A3D5RZ44-F1
#
_entry.id   AF-A0A3D5RZ44-F1
#
_cell.length_a   1.000
_cell.length_b   1.000
_cell.length_c   1.000
_cell.angle_alpha   90.00
_cell.angle_beta   90.00
_cell.angle_gamma   90.00
#
_symmetry.space_group_name_H-M   'P 1'
#
loop_
_entity.id
_entity.type
_entity.pdbx_description
1 polymer ?
#
loop_
_entity_poly.entity_id
_entity_poly.type
_entity_poly.pdbx_seq_one_letter_code
_entity_poly.pdbx_strand_id
1 'polypeptide(L)'
;MEVRIEPTWKILLDDEFEKEYFKNLVAFVKTEYQQHRIYPPGSQIFNAFDFCPLDQTKVVIIGQDPYHGPGQANGLCFSVAEGVRMPPSLVNIFKELKDDLG
;
A
#
# COMPACT_ATOMS: atom_id res chain seq x y z
N MET A 1 11.41 8.68 -8.63
CA MET A 1 10.57 7.47 -8.68
C MET A 1 9.50 7.79 -9.69
N GLU A 2 9.34 6.97 -10.73
CA GLU A 2 8.22 7.14 -11.66
C GLU A 2 7.00 6.48 -11.01
N VAL A 3 5.90 7.22 -10.81
CA VAL A 3 4.67 6.66 -10.24
C VAL A 3 3.98 5.85 -11.32
N ARG A 4 4.09 4.53 -11.21
CA ARG A 4 3.39 3.58 -12.07
C ARG A 4 2.22 3.01 -11.26
N ILE A 5 1.02 3.37 -11.69
CA ILE A 5 -0.23 2.88 -11.13
C ILE A 5 -1.21 2.58 -12.27
N GLU A 6 -2.25 1.83 -11.97
CA GLU A 6 -3.36 1.55 -12.88
C GLU A 6 -3.86 2.85 -13.58
N PRO A 7 -4.09 2.81 -14.92
CA PRO A 7 -4.35 4.00 -15.72
C PRO A 7 -5.50 4.91 -15.24
N THR A 8 -6.62 4.35 -14.79
CA THR A 8 -7.78 5.16 -14.34
C THR A 8 -7.45 5.95 -13.08
N TRP A 9 -6.68 5.36 -12.17
CA TRP A 9 -6.12 6.06 -11.02
C TRP A 9 -5.07 7.10 -11.42
N LYS A 10 -4.20 6.79 -12.40
CA LYS A 10 -3.19 7.73 -12.87
C LYS A 10 -3.82 9.00 -13.42
N ILE A 11 -4.89 8.89 -14.19
CA ILE A 11 -5.64 10.04 -14.74
C ILE A 11 -6.24 10.86 -13.61
N LEU A 12 -6.88 10.22 -12.63
CA LEU A 12 -7.53 10.92 -11.53
C LEU A 12 -6.54 11.66 -10.63
N LEU A 13 -5.36 11.08 -10.41
CA LEU A 13 -4.35 11.59 -9.47
C LEU A 13 -3.24 12.39 -10.15
N ASP A 14 -3.33 12.65 -11.46
CA ASP A 14 -2.25 13.25 -12.24
C ASP A 14 -1.78 14.60 -11.66
N ASP A 15 -2.75 15.46 -11.33
CA ASP A 15 -2.52 16.77 -10.74
C ASP A 15 -1.80 16.68 -9.37
N GLU A 16 -2.03 15.63 -8.57
CA GLU A 16 -1.32 15.46 -7.30
C GLU A 16 0.16 15.18 -7.50
N PHE A 17 0.51 14.40 -8.54
CA PHE A 17 1.90 14.06 -8.84
C PHE A 17 2.73 15.25 -9.33
N GLU A 18 2.06 16.24 -9.92
CA GLU A 18 2.71 17.46 -10.39
C GLU A 18 2.94 18.51 -9.30
N LYS A 19 2.25 18.39 -8.16
CA LYS A 19 2.40 19.34 -7.06
C LYS A 19 3.78 19.21 -6.40
N GLU A 20 4.28 20.37 -5.98
CA GLU A 20 5.62 20.51 -5.40
C GLU A 20 5.80 19.66 -4.14
N TYR A 21 4.76 19.54 -3.31
CA TYR A 21 4.83 18.71 -2.10
C TYR A 21 5.07 17.23 -2.44
N PHE A 22 4.48 16.72 -3.53
CA PHE A 22 4.61 15.33 -3.93
C PHE A 22 5.99 15.07 -4.53
N LYS A 23 6.51 15.99 -5.35
CA LYS A 23 7.88 15.93 -5.89
C LYS A 23 8.92 15.89 -4.76
N ASN A 24 8.73 16.73 -3.74
CA ASN A 24 9.56 16.74 -2.54
C ASN A 24 9.44 15.44 -1.72
N LEU A 25 8.22 14.91 -1.56
CA LEU A 25 7.99 13.62 -0.90
C LEU A 25 8.71 12.48 -1.64
N VAL A 26 8.62 12.42 -2.97
CA VAL A 26 9.31 11.41 -3.78
C VAL A 26 10.82 11.49 -3.62
N ALA A 27 11.39 12.70 -3.59
CA ALA A 27 12.82 12.90 -3.38
C ALA A 27 13.27 12.46 -1.97
N PHE A 28 12.49 12.81 -0.95
CA PHE A 28 12.70 12.39 0.44
C PHE A 28 12.66 10.86 0.54
N VAL A 29 11.55 10.24 0.12
CA VAL A 29 11.36 8.78 0.19
C VAL A 29 12.45 8.03 -0.57
N LYS A 30 12.85 8.50 -1.76
CA LYS A 30 13.94 7.88 -2.52
C LYS A 30 15.27 7.90 -1.76
N THR A 31 15.55 8.99 -1.05
CA THR A 31 16.75 9.12 -0.20
C THR A 31 16.67 8.15 0.98
N GLU A 32 15.52 8.06 1.64
CA GLU A 32 15.29 7.11 2.74
C GLU A 32 15.50 5.65 2.33
N TYR A 33 15.03 5.24 1.15
CA TYR A 33 15.28 3.88 0.62
C TYR A 33 16.78 3.57 0.37
N GLN A 34 17.61 4.60 0.17
CA GLN A 34 19.05 4.43 -0.03
C GLN A 34 19.83 4.34 1.30
N GLN A 35 19.29 4.97 2.35
CA GLN A 35 19.99 5.13 3.63
C GLN A 35 19.47 4.18 4.71
N HIS A 36 18.21 3.77 4.60
CA HIS A 36 17.49 3.03 5.62
C HIS A 36 16.75 1.83 5.04
N ARG A 37 16.34 0.93 5.93
CA ARG A 37 15.46 -0.18 5.60
C ARG A 37 14.02 0.31 5.66
N ILE A 38 13.47 0.60 4.48
CA ILE A 38 12.11 1.07 4.29
C ILE A 38 11.23 -0.05 3.73
N TYR A 39 9.96 -0.07 4.13
CA TYR A 39 8.94 -1.00 3.64
C TYR A 39 7.70 -0.26 3.13
N PRO A 40 6.95 -0.83 2.17
CA PRO A 40 7.24 -2.06 1.42
C PRO A 40 8.42 -1.85 0.44
N PRO A 41 8.85 -2.83 -0.38
CA PRO A 41 9.74 -2.55 -1.50
C PRO A 41 9.17 -1.43 -2.39
N GLY A 42 10.02 -0.58 -2.96
CA GLY A 42 9.58 0.60 -3.73
C GLY A 42 8.64 0.27 -4.90
N SER A 43 8.79 -0.89 -5.52
CA SER A 43 7.90 -1.37 -6.60
C SER A 43 6.51 -1.79 -6.11
N GLN A 44 6.29 -1.89 -4.81
CA GLN A 44 5.04 -2.33 -4.20
C GLN A 44 4.29 -1.20 -3.49
N ILE A 45 4.85 0.02 -3.42
CA ILE A 45 4.23 1.15 -2.70
C ILE A 45 2.79 1.39 -3.16
N PHE A 46 2.52 1.22 -4.46
CA PHE A 46 1.22 1.54 -5.05
C PHE A 46 0.38 0.31 -5.42
N ASN A 47 0.72 -0.89 -4.93
CA ASN A 47 0.02 -2.13 -5.28
C ASN A 47 -1.50 -2.05 -5.09
N ALA A 48 -2.00 -1.35 -4.06
CA ALA A 48 -3.44 -1.16 -3.85
C ALA A 48 -4.15 -0.54 -5.07
N PHE A 49 -3.51 0.40 -5.77
CA PHE A 49 -4.06 1.03 -6.96
C PHE A 49 -3.99 0.09 -8.18
N ASP A 50 -2.94 -0.73 -8.28
CA ASP A 50 -2.74 -1.69 -9.36
C ASP A 50 -3.73 -2.86 -9.30
N PHE A 51 -4.04 -3.36 -8.10
CA PHE A 51 -4.97 -4.48 -7.93
C PHE A 51 -6.45 -4.08 -8.00
N CYS A 52 -6.77 -2.81 -7.78
CA CYS A 52 -8.15 -2.32 -7.71
C CYS A 52 -8.33 -1.12 -8.64
N PRO A 53 -8.67 -1.32 -9.93
CA PRO A 53 -9.03 -0.23 -10.84
C PRO A 53 -10.13 0.65 -10.25
N LEU A 54 -10.10 1.97 -10.54
CA LEU A 54 -11.00 2.95 -9.93
C LEU A 54 -12.48 2.61 -10.17
N ASP A 55 -12.81 2.22 -11.40
CA ASP A 55 -14.16 1.88 -11.83
C ASP A 55 -14.70 0.57 -11.25
N GLN A 56 -13.80 -0.32 -10.82
CA GLN A 56 -14.14 -1.59 -10.17
C GLN A 56 -14.12 -1.51 -8.65
N THR A 57 -13.60 -0.41 -8.08
CA THR A 57 -13.48 -0.23 -6.63
C THR A 57 -14.86 -0.02 -6.00
N LYS A 58 -15.24 -0.93 -5.08
CA LYS A 58 -16.54 -0.89 -4.37
C LYS A 58 -16.41 -0.59 -2.88
N VAL A 59 -15.29 -1.00 -2.28
CA VAL A 59 -15.04 -0.89 -0.84
C VAL A 59 -13.60 -0.40 -0.66
N VAL A 60 -13.41 0.54 0.26
CA VAL A 60 -12.09 1.05 0.64
C VAL A 60 -11.86 0.70 2.11
N ILE A 61 -10.81 -0.06 2.37
CA ILE A 61 -10.34 -0.35 3.73
C ILE A 61 -9.09 0.52 3.94
N ILE A 62 -9.11 1.36 4.98
CA ILE A 62 -8.03 2.29 5.29
C ILE A 62 -7.25 1.75 6.49
N GLY A 63 -5.97 1.43 6.28
CA GLY A 63 -4.99 1.18 7.34
C GLY A 63 -4.27 2.46 7.76
N GLN A 64 -3.38 2.35 8.75
CA GLN A 64 -2.57 3.48 9.23
C GLN A 64 -1.28 3.64 8.40
N ASP A 65 -0.37 2.67 8.53
CA ASP A 65 0.92 2.62 7.87
C ASP A 65 1.30 1.16 7.56
N PRO A 66 2.28 0.92 6.65
CA PRO A 66 2.70 -0.44 6.31
C PRO A 66 3.32 -1.18 7.51
N TYR A 67 3.20 -2.50 7.53
CA TYR A 67 3.96 -3.32 8.48
C TYR A 67 5.47 -3.08 8.35
N HIS A 68 6.15 -2.91 9.49
CA HIS A 68 7.57 -2.57 9.56
C HIS A 68 8.50 -3.79 9.68
N GLY A 69 7.97 -5.01 9.68
CA GLY A 69 8.76 -6.24 9.73
C GLY A 69 9.23 -6.71 8.34
N PRO A 70 10.41 -7.34 8.23
CA PRO A 70 10.91 -7.88 6.96
C PRO A 70 9.90 -8.81 6.28
N GLY A 71 9.59 -8.52 5.02
CA GLY A 71 8.69 -9.33 4.18
C GLY A 71 7.19 -9.22 4.52
N GLN A 72 6.80 -8.40 5.50
CA GLN A 72 5.40 -8.26 5.88
C GLN A 72 4.62 -7.37 4.92
N ALA A 73 5.02 -6.11 4.77
CA ALA A 73 4.29 -5.17 3.92
C ALA A 73 4.47 -5.49 2.44
N ASN A 74 3.35 -5.55 1.73
CA ASN A 74 3.27 -5.84 0.30
C ASN A 74 2.50 -4.77 -0.49
N GLY A 75 2.26 -3.60 0.11
CA GLY A 75 1.50 -2.49 -0.51
C GLY A 75 -0.02 -2.59 -0.41
N LEU A 76 -0.54 -3.52 0.40
CA LEU A 76 -1.96 -3.66 0.71
C LEU A 76 -2.15 -3.56 2.23
N CYS A 77 -3.12 -2.76 2.69
CA CYS A 77 -3.38 -2.62 4.13
C CYS A 77 -3.81 -3.97 4.74
N PHE A 78 -3.33 -4.26 5.95
CA PHE A 78 -3.56 -5.51 6.70
C PHE A 78 -3.06 -6.81 6.06
N SER A 79 -2.74 -6.81 4.76
CA SER A 79 -2.22 -7.98 4.05
C SER A 79 -0.75 -8.25 4.40
N VAL A 80 -0.36 -9.53 4.28
CA VAL A 80 1.04 -9.99 4.32
C VAL A 80 1.28 -10.99 3.19
N ALA A 81 2.54 -11.15 2.77
CA ALA A 81 2.91 -12.15 1.78
C ALA A 81 2.68 -13.59 2.26
N GLU A 82 2.56 -14.53 1.33
CA GLU A 82 2.40 -15.95 1.64
C GLU A 82 3.60 -16.47 2.47
N GLY A 83 3.32 -17.35 3.44
CA GLY A 83 4.33 -17.89 4.35
C GLY A 83 4.74 -16.93 5.48
N VAL A 84 4.28 -15.68 5.47
CA VAL A 84 4.50 -14.73 6.57
C VAL A 84 3.46 -14.95 7.66
N ARG A 85 3.91 -14.99 8.92
CA ARG A 85 3.01 -15.10 10.07
C ARG A 85 2.04 -13.92 10.09
N MET A 86 0.74 -14.23 10.18
CA MET A 86 -0.32 -13.22 10.30
C MET A 86 -0.09 -12.30 11.52
N PRO A 87 -0.07 -10.97 11.32
CA PRO A 87 -0.02 -10.02 12.43
C PRO A 87 -1.28 -10.06 13.30
N PRO A 88 -1.21 -9.61 14.57
CA PRO A 88 -2.36 -9.66 15.48
C PRO A 88 -3.61 -8.97 14.93
N SER A 89 -3.46 -7.85 14.22
CA SER A 89 -4.59 -7.14 13.60
C SER A 89 -5.29 -7.99 12.53
N LEU A 90 -4.53 -8.68 11.67
CA LEU A 90 -5.10 -9.55 10.64
C LEU A 90 -5.77 -10.78 11.27
N VAL A 91 -5.21 -11.34 12.34
CA VAL A 91 -5.85 -12.42 13.11
C VAL A 91 -7.19 -11.95 13.68
N ASN A 92 -7.27 -10.73 14.20
CA ASN A 92 -8.53 -10.19 14.72
C ASN A 92 -9.55 -9.92 13.60
N ILE A 93 -9.11 -9.43 12.43
CA ILE A 93 -9.97 -9.31 11.24
C ILE A 93 -10.56 -10.66 10.86
N PHE A 94 -9.76 -11.74 10.85
CA PHE A 94 -10.28 -13.07 10.54
C PHE A 94 -11.22 -13.64 11.61
N LYS A 95 -11.03 -13.29 12.88
CA LYS A 95 -12.00 -13.66 13.94
C LYS A 95 -13.34 -12.98 13.71
N GLU A 96 -13.32 -11.66 13.50
CA GLU A 96 -14.55 -10.90 13.22
C GLU A 96 -15.23 -11.39 11.94
N LEU A 97 -14.45 -11.63 10.88
CA LEU A 97 -14.98 -12.18 9.63
C LEU A 97 -15.71 -13.51 9.84
N LYS A 98 -15.12 -14.40 10.65
CA LYS A 98 -15.72 -15.69 10.99
C LYS A 98 -16.99 -15.54 11.84
N ASP A 99 -16.98 -14.60 12.79
CA ASP A 99 -18.13 -14.36 13.66
C ASP A 99 -19.31 -13.72 12.89
N ASP A 100 -19.02 -12.87 11.90
CA ASP A 100 -20.01 -12.22 11.03
C ASP A 100 -20.54 -13.14 9.92
N LEU A 101 -19.66 -13.85 9.20
CA LEU A 101 -20.00 -14.56 7.96
C LEU A 101 -19.84 -16.08 7.98
N GLY A 102 -19.27 -16.67 9.04
CA GLY A 102 -19.03 -18.12 9.19
C GLY A 102 -17.71 -18.63 8.62
#